data_AF-A0A2E3GAU8-F1
#
_entry.id   AF-A0A2E3GAU8-F1
#
_cell.length_a   1.000
_cell.length_b   1.000
_cell.length_c   1.000
_cell.angle_alpha   90.00
_cell.angle_beta   90.00
_cell.angle_gamma   90.00
#
_symmetry.space_group_name_H-M   'P 1'
#
loop_
_entity.id
_entity.type
_entity.pdbx_description
1 polymer ?
#
loop_
_entity_poly.entity_id
_entity_poly.type
_entity_poly.pdbx_seq_one_letter_code
_entity_poly.pdbx_strand_id
1 'polypeptide(L)' 'MKTFASLKDVKKRLSICKECEFLFKPTKTCKKCGCFMKIKARMSNVSCPIGKWDEVESVPLKDIINQLEEKK' A
#
# COMPACT_ATOMS: atom_id res chain seq x y z
N MET A 1 -2.92 18.10 3.77
CA MET A 1 -3.06 16.65 4.07
C MET A 1 -2.13 15.88 3.14
N LYS A 2 -0.98 15.40 3.63
CA LYS A 2 -0.08 14.53 2.87
C LYS A 2 -0.32 13.12 3.37
N THR A 3 -0.93 12.25 2.57
CA THR A 3 -1.45 10.94 3.02
C THR A 3 -0.91 9.77 2.19
N PHE A 4 0.15 9.98 1.43
CA PHE A 4 0.72 8.97 0.53
C PHE A 4 1.94 8.30 1.16
N ALA A 5 1.98 6.97 1.05
CA ALA A 5 3.13 6.14 1.43
C ALA A 5 4.20 6.14 0.33
N SER A 6 5.44 5.82 0.70
CA SER A 6 6.54 5.65 -0.27
C SER A 6 6.25 4.50 -1.24
N LEU A 7 6.83 4.52 -2.45
CA LEU A 7 6.70 3.41 -3.39
C LEU A 7 7.29 2.10 -2.84
N LYS A 8 8.30 2.20 -1.95
CA LYS A 8 8.89 1.06 -1.25
C LYS A 8 7.88 0.40 -0.31
N ASP A 9 7.19 1.19 0.50
CA ASP A 9 6.17 0.69 1.44
C ASP A 9 4.97 0.12 0.70
N VAL A 10 4.53 0.77 -0.38
CA VAL A 10 3.45 0.27 -1.23
C VAL A 10 3.80 -1.13 -1.77
N LYS A 11 5.01 -1.31 -2.30
CA LYS A 11 5.48 -2.62 -2.80
C LYS A 11 5.53 -3.66 -1.68
N LYS A 12 6.11 -3.31 -0.53
CA LYS A 12 6.20 -4.20 0.64
C LYS A 12 4.81 -4.67 1.09
N ARG A 13 3.88 -3.72 1.30
CA ARG A 13 2.49 -3.99 1.69
C ARG A 13 1.76 -4.87 0.67
N LEU A 14 1.94 -4.60 -0.63
CA LEU A 14 1.34 -5.43 -1.68
C LEU A 14 1.93 -6.84 -1.73
N SER A 15 3.24 -7.01 -1.52
CA SER A 15 3.86 -8.33 -1.43
C SER A 15 3.31 -9.13 -0.26
N ILE A 16 3.21 -8.53 0.93
CA ILE A 16 2.58 -9.14 2.10
C ILE A 16 1.14 -9.56 1.80
N CYS A 17 0.38 -8.70 1.13
CA CYS A 17 -1.00 -9.03 0.77
C CYS A 17 -1.12 -10.12 -0.29
N LYS A 18 -0.15 -10.28 -1.21
CA LYS A 18 -0.17 -11.35 -2.23
C LYS A 18 -0.11 -12.75 -1.60
N GLU A 19 0.57 -12.87 -0.46
CA GLU A 19 0.70 -14.11 0.32
C GLU A 19 -0.42 -14.26 1.37
N CYS A 20 -1.30 -13.26 1.51
CA CYS A 20 -2.36 -13.28 2.51
C CYS A 20 -3.57 -14.13 2.05
N GLU A 21 -3.99 -15.08 2.88
CA GLU A 21 -5.17 -15.93 2.68
C GLU A 21 -6.47 -15.14 2.45
N PHE A 22 -6.57 -13.93 3.02
CA PHE A 22 -7.75 -13.07 2.88
C PHE A 22 -7.73 -12.21 1.61
N LEU A 23 -6.69 -12.27 0.78
CA LEU A 23 -6.70 -11.55 -0.48
C LEU A 23 -7.53 -12.29 -1.51
N PHE A 24 -8.61 -11.65 -1.98
CA PHE A 24 -9.32 -12.12 -3.16
C PHE A 24 -8.50 -11.77 -4.41
N LYS A 25 -7.77 -12.76 -4.93
CA LYS A 25 -6.80 -12.61 -6.03
C LYS A 25 -7.39 -12.04 -7.34
N PRO A 26 -8.64 -12.35 -7.76
CA PRO A 26 -9.21 -11.81 -9.00
C PRO A 26 -9.32 -10.28 -9.00
N THR A 27 -9.87 -9.68 -7.95
CA THR A 27 -10.06 -8.21 -7.87
C THR A 27 -8.99 -7.48 -7.05
N LYS A 28 -8.09 -8.23 -6.40
CA LYS A 28 -7.11 -7.70 -5.43
C LYS A 28 -7.78 -6.96 -4.26
N THR A 29 -8.94 -7.43 -3.84
CA THR A 29 -9.70 -6.90 -2.70
C THR A 29 -9.40 -7.73 -1.45
N CYS A 30 -9.25 -7.09 -0.29
CA CYS A 30 -9.10 -7.80 0.97
C CYS A 30 -10.47 -8.25 1.52
N LYS A 31 -10.65 -9.53 1.82
CA LYS A 31 -11.90 -10.07 2.40
C LYS A 31 -12.14 -9.65 3.86
N LYS A 32 -11.13 -9.12 4.56
CA LYS A 32 -11.27 -8.65 5.95
C LYS A 32 -11.71 -7.19 6.08
N CYS A 33 -11.22 -6.29 5.21
CA CYS A 33 -11.57 -4.87 5.26
C CYS A 33 -12.34 -4.36 4.03
N GLY A 34 -12.52 -5.18 2.99
CA GLY A 34 -13.22 -4.79 1.77
C GLY A 34 -12.45 -3.84 0.84
N CYS A 35 -11.28 -3.33 1.23
CA CYS A 35 -10.55 -2.35 0.42
C CYS A 35 -9.85 -2.97 -0.80
N PHE A 36 -9.74 -2.20 -1.88
CA PHE A 36 -8.84 -2.48 -3.00
C PHE A 36 -7.38 -2.28 -2.56
N MET A 37 -6.59 -3.35 -2.55
CA MET A 37 -5.26 -3.31 -1.96
C MET A 37 -4.30 -2.34 -2.67
N LYS A 38 -4.49 -2.11 -3.97
CA LYS A 38 -3.71 -1.11 -4.73
C LYS A 38 -3.87 0.32 -4.18
N ILE A 39 -5.06 0.65 -3.67
CA ILE A 39 -5.37 1.96 -3.10
C ILE A 39 -4.94 1.98 -1.63
N LYS A 40 -5.37 0.96 -0.87
CA LYS A 40 -5.07 0.88 0.57
C LYS A 40 -3.56 0.91 0.87
N ALA A 41 -2.75 0.23 0.06
CA ALA A 41 -1.31 0.22 0.25
C ALA A 41 -0.64 1.59 0.06
N ARG A 42 -1.26 2.50 -0.72
CA ARG A 42 -0.77 3.86 -1.00
C ARG A 42 -1.09 4.86 0.10
N MET A 43 -2.02 4.56 0.99
CA MET A 43 -2.36 5.45 2.10
C MET A 43 -1.34 5.27 3.23
N SER A 44 -0.73 6.35 3.70
CA SER A 44 0.30 6.29 4.75
C SER A 44 -0.30 6.01 6.13
N ASN A 45 -1.45 6.65 6.42
CA ASN A 45 -2.16 6.67 7.70
C ASN A 45 -3.15 5.50 7.91
N VAL A 46 -2.89 4.34 7.31
CA VAL A 46 -3.75 3.16 7.48
C VAL A 46 -2.87 1.96 7.78
N SER A 47 -3.45 0.95 8.40
CA SER A 47 -2.79 -0.31 8.73
C SER A 47 -3.62 -1.52 8.28
N CYS A 48 -3.02 -2.70 8.38
CA CYS A 48 -3.71 -3.96 8.16
C CYS A 48 -4.64 -4.27 9.34
N PRO A 49 -5.93 -4.60 9.13
CA PRO A 49 -6.87 -4.90 10.23
C PRO A 49 -6.50 -6.17 11.02
N ILE A 50 -5.58 -6.98 10.50
CA ILE A 50 -5.08 -8.21 11.14
C ILE A 50 -3.60 -8.08 11.52
N GLY A 51 -3.05 -6.86 11.56
CA GLY A 51 -1.70 -6.60 12.06
C GLY A 51 -0.53 -7.04 11.17
N LYS A 52 -0.74 -7.35 9.88
CA LYS A 52 0.37 -7.75 8.98
C LYS A 52 1.29 -6.59 8.56
N TRP A 53 0.87 -5.35 8.73
CA TRP A 53 1.64 -4.14 8.44
C TRP A 53 0.96 -2.91 9.06
N ASP A 54 1.77 -1.91 9.40
CA ASP A 54 1.34 -0.70 10.11
C ASP A 54 1.35 0.55 9.23
N GLU A 55 0.84 1.64 9.80
CA GLU A 55 0.96 2.97 9.20
C GLU A 55 2.43 3.36 9.02
N VAL A 56 2.68 4.19 8.02
CA VAL A 56 4.03 4.68 7.69
C VAL A 56 3.99 6.18 7.62
N GLU A 57 5.17 6.79 7.68
CA GLU A 57 5.31 8.22 7.51
C GLU A 57 4.82 8.66 6.12
N SER A 58 4.13 9.81 6.08
CA SER A 58 3.70 10.40 4.82
C SER A 58 4.90 10.98 4.06
N VAL A 59 4.99 10.69 2.77
CA VAL A 59 6.10 11.19 1.94
C VAL A 59 5.62 12.33 1.04
N PRO A 60 6.42 13.39 0.84
CA PRO A 60 6.13 14.43 -0.14
C PRO A 60 5.90 13.86 -1.56
N LEU A 61 4.95 14.46 -2.29
CA LEU A 61 4.59 13.99 -3.64
C LEU A 61 5.78 14.06 -4.62
N LYS A 62 6.67 15.04 -4.45
CA LYS A 62 7.88 15.22 -5.27
C LYS A 62 8.76 13.97 -5.23
N ASP A 63 8.92 13.38 -4.06
CA ASP A 63 9.77 12.20 -3.87
C ASP A 63 9.18 10.96 -4.56
N ILE A 64 7.85 10.88 -4.64
CA ILE A 64 7.15 9.81 -5.37
C ILE A 64 7.37 9.99 -6.88
N ILE A 65 7.28 11.22 -7.40
CA ILE A 65 7.45 11.50 -8.84
C ILE A 65 8.89 11.23 -9.27
N ASN A 66 9.88 11.70 -8.49
CA ASN A 66 11.29 11.48 -8.79
C ASN A 66 11.61 9.97 -8.91
N GLN A 67 11.04 9.14 -8.02
CA GLN A 67 11.21 7.67 -8.06
C GLN A 67 10.50 6.98 -9.25
N LEU A 68 9.58 7.66 -9.94
CA LEU A 68 8.94 7.16 -11.16
C LEU A 68 9.75 7.55 -12.41
N GLU A 69 10.39 8.72 -12.41
CA GLU A 69 11.21 9.22 -13.51
C GLU A 69 12.50 8.41 -13.69
N GLU A 70 13.11 7.94 -12.60
CA GLU A 70 14.29 7.05 -12.62
C GLU A 70 14.04 5.65 -13.21
N LYS A 71 12.77 5.28 -13.45
CA LYS A 71 12.37 3.97 -14.00
C LYS A 71 12.03 4.02 -15.49
N LYS A 72 12.20 5.16 -16.14
CA LYS A 72 11.97 5.37 -17.57
C LYS A 72 13.28 5.22 -18.35
#